data_AF-A0A4U3L4X3-F1
#
_entry.id   AF-A0A4U3L4X3-F1
#
_cell.length_a   1.000
_cell.length_b   1.000
_cell.length_c   1.000
_cell.angle_alpha   90.00
_cell.angle_beta   90.00
_cell.angle_gamma   90.00
#
_symmetry.space_group_name_H-M   'P 1'
#
loop_
_entity.id
_entity.type
_entity.pdbx_description
1 polymer ?
#
loop_
_entity_poly.entity_id
_entity_poly.type
_entity_poly.pdbx_seq_one_letter_code
_entity_poly.pdbx_strand_id
1 'polypeptide(L)'
;MQTVIQSLKKIIYLFIILICISCHQNNTDNGKEATRSIPAERPNPDPKPVATYSQDITSEMGRLNHWKFAVAMYETHQTFMYRVQIQYAELNVTDSLQLPNLGFMPKPALQKGKDDYSCVIGFLDDKGVFRDYKLVSVANGNVRIHTLKYYSVQPGTAQ
;
A
#
# COMPACT_ATOMS: atom_id res chain seq x y z
N MET A 1 6.40 58.81 -26.24
CA MET A 1 6.68 57.53 -25.55
C MET A 1 6.42 57.58 -24.02
N GLN A 2 5.61 58.52 -23.50
CA GLN A 2 5.34 58.64 -22.05
C GLN A 2 3.91 58.23 -21.64
N THR A 3 3.00 58.03 -22.59
CA THR A 3 1.59 57.69 -22.34
C THR A 3 1.34 56.20 -22.04
N VAL A 4 2.22 55.30 -22.52
CA VAL A 4 2.08 53.84 -22.32
C VAL A 4 2.43 53.43 -20.88
N ILE A 5 3.38 54.12 -20.25
CA ILE A 5 3.90 53.79 -18.91
C ILE A 5 2.86 54.10 -17.81
N GLN A 6 2.02 55.11 -17.99
CA GLN A 6 0.97 55.44 -17.02
C GLN A 6 -0.19 54.44 -17.02
N SER A 7 -0.53 53.88 -18.18
CA SER A 7 -1.58 52.85 -18.30
C SER A 7 -1.15 51.51 -17.69
N LEU A 8 0.14 51.18 -17.73
CA LEU A 8 0.69 49.96 -17.15
C LEU A 8 0.71 50.00 -15.60
N LYS A 9 0.97 51.17 -15.00
CA LYS A 9 0.93 51.35 -13.53
C LYS A 9 -0.48 51.18 -12.96
N LYS A 10 -1.52 51.62 -13.67
CA LYS A 10 -2.92 51.45 -13.25
C LYS A 10 -3.37 49.99 -13.29
N ILE A 11 -2.89 49.21 -14.26
CA ILE A 11 -3.17 47.78 -14.38
C ILE A 11 -2.46 46.98 -13.26
N ILE A 12 -1.25 47.37 -12.87
CA ILE A 12 -0.52 46.75 -11.75
C ILE A 12 -1.21 47.03 -10.40
N TYR A 13 -1.74 48.23 -10.19
CA TYR A 13 -2.49 48.57 -8.97
C TYR A 13 -3.83 47.82 -8.86
N LEU A 14 -4.46 47.44 -9.97
CA LEU A 14 -5.71 46.67 -9.97
C LEU A 14 -5.49 45.19 -9.59
N PHE A 15 -4.30 44.64 -9.84
CA PHE A 15 -3.99 43.22 -9.57
C PHE A 15 -3.55 42.95 -8.12
N ILE A 16 -3.05 43.97 -7.41
CA ILE A 16 -2.52 43.82 -6.04
C ILE A 16 -3.64 43.78 -4.97
N ILE A 17 -4.84 44.28 -5.27
CA ILE A 17 -5.97 44.32 -4.33
C ILE A 17 -6.72 42.97 -4.26
N LEU A 18 -6.46 42.03 -5.17
CA LEU A 18 -7.19 40.76 -5.29
C LEU A 18 -6.58 39.59 -4.48
N ILE A 19 -5.57 39.82 -3.62
CA ILE A 19 -4.85 38.72 -2.91
C ILE A 19 -5.09 38.73 -1.38
N CYS A 20 -5.95 39.57 -0.83
CA CYS A 20 -6.12 39.68 0.63
C CYS A 20 -7.40 39.07 1.22
N ILE A 21 -8.09 38.18 0.51
CA ILE A 21 -9.22 37.43 1.09
C ILE A 21 -8.91 35.93 1.03
N SER A 22 -8.18 35.45 2.03
CA SER A 22 -8.43 34.10 2.54
C SER A 22 -8.04 33.99 4.01
N CYS A 23 -8.85 33.22 4.71
CA CYS A 23 -9.24 33.41 6.10
C CYS A 23 -8.16 33.10 7.14
N HIS A 24 -8.20 33.91 8.19
CA HIS A 24 -7.72 33.60 9.52
C HIS A 24 -8.71 32.61 10.17
N GLN A 25 -8.26 31.40 10.50
CA GLN A 25 -9.02 30.50 11.36
C GLN A 25 -8.06 29.92 12.39
N ASN A 26 -7.95 30.62 13.52
CA ASN A 26 -7.37 30.08 14.74
C ASN A 26 -8.36 29.07 15.32
N ASN A 27 -8.21 27.81 14.94
CA ASN A 27 -8.67 26.72 15.76
C ASN A 27 -7.45 26.18 16.49
N THR A 28 -7.20 26.73 17.69
CA THR A 28 -6.51 25.99 18.74
C THR A 28 -7.43 24.86 19.16
N ASP A 29 -7.45 23.80 18.34
CA ASP A 29 -8.03 22.54 18.73
C ASP A 29 -7.01 21.90 19.66
N ASN A 30 -7.18 22.11 20.97
CA ASN A 30 -6.59 21.27 22.00
C ASN A 30 -7.26 19.89 21.94
N GLY A 31 -7.13 19.22 20.80
CA GLY A 31 -7.37 17.82 20.64
C GLY A 31 -6.26 17.12 21.39
N LYS A 32 -6.53 16.71 22.63
CA LYS A 32 -5.80 15.62 23.27
C LYS A 32 -5.71 14.51 22.24
N GLU A 33 -4.53 14.30 21.70
CA GLU A 33 -4.24 13.26 20.74
C GLU A 33 -4.44 11.93 21.47
N ALA A 34 -5.69 11.45 21.47
CA ALA A 34 -6.01 10.12 21.92
C ALA A 34 -5.23 9.20 20.99
N THR A 35 -4.14 8.63 21.49
CA THR A 35 -3.40 7.57 20.81
C THR A 35 -4.43 6.54 20.37
N ARG A 36 -4.79 6.54 19.08
CA ARG A 36 -5.82 5.64 18.55
C ARG A 36 -5.21 4.25 18.60
N SER A 37 -5.49 3.51 19.68
CA SER A 37 -5.08 2.12 19.82
C SER A 37 -5.78 1.31 18.74
N ILE A 38 -5.01 0.62 17.90
CA ILE A 38 -5.55 -0.27 16.86
C ILE A 38 -6.09 -1.52 17.56
N PRO A 39 -7.35 -1.93 17.34
CA PRO A 39 -7.91 -3.09 18.01
C PRO A 39 -7.16 -4.37 17.61
N ALA A 40 -6.98 -5.28 18.56
CA ALA A 40 -6.30 -6.57 18.32
C ALA A 40 -7.08 -7.47 17.34
N GLU A 41 -8.40 -7.27 17.24
CA GLU A 41 -9.28 -8.02 16.35
C GLU A 41 -9.96 -7.12 15.33
N ARG A 42 -10.11 -7.64 14.12
CA ARG A 42 -10.86 -7.03 13.01
C ARG A 42 -12.31 -7.53 13.07
N PRO A 43 -13.30 -6.64 13.22
CA PRO A 43 -14.70 -7.03 13.08
C PRO A 43 -15.01 -7.32 11.61
N ASN A 44 -15.70 -8.42 11.34
CA ASN A 44 -16.24 -8.78 10.01
C ASN A 44 -15.21 -8.72 8.87
N PRO A 45 -14.17 -9.57 8.87
CA PRO A 45 -13.19 -9.62 7.77
C PRO A 45 -13.87 -9.89 6.43
N ASP A 46 -13.46 -9.18 5.38
CA ASP A 46 -14.02 -9.38 4.03
C ASP A 46 -13.66 -10.79 3.52
N PRO A 47 -14.63 -11.61 3.09
CA PRO A 47 -14.35 -12.91 2.49
C PRO A 47 -13.64 -12.82 1.13
N LYS A 48 -13.68 -11.67 0.46
CA LYS A 48 -12.96 -11.42 -0.80
C LYS A 48 -11.48 -11.11 -0.54
N PRO A 49 -10.61 -11.39 -1.52
CA PRO A 49 -9.20 -11.06 -1.37
C PRO A 49 -9.00 -9.54 -1.35
N VAL A 50 -8.20 -9.06 -0.40
CA VAL A 50 -7.80 -7.65 -0.27
C VAL A 50 -6.70 -7.25 -1.25
N ALA A 51 -5.97 -8.23 -1.78
CA ALA A 51 -5.02 -8.04 -2.87
C ALA A 51 -4.88 -9.33 -3.67
N THR A 52 -4.77 -9.20 -5.00
CA THR A 52 -4.58 -10.32 -5.92
C THR A 52 -3.49 -10.02 -6.94
N TYR A 53 -2.76 -11.06 -7.33
CA TYR A 53 -1.83 -11.08 -8.44
C TYR A 53 -2.02 -12.38 -9.20
N SER A 54 -1.99 -12.35 -10.53
CA SER A 54 -2.10 -13.54 -11.37
C SER A 54 -1.33 -13.35 -12.67
N GLN A 55 -0.65 -14.40 -13.10
CA GLN A 55 -0.06 -14.50 -14.44
C GLN A 55 -0.21 -15.92 -14.97
N ASP A 56 -0.44 -16.06 -16.27
CA ASP A 56 -0.53 -17.36 -16.92
C ASP A 56 0.83 -18.05 -16.99
N ILE A 57 0.84 -19.38 -16.94
CA ILE A 57 2.05 -20.18 -17.19
C ILE A 57 2.26 -20.28 -18.70
N THR A 58 3.42 -19.78 -19.16
CA THR A 58 3.73 -19.59 -20.57
C THR A 58 4.23 -20.85 -21.29
N SER A 59 4.55 -21.92 -20.55
CA SER A 59 4.92 -23.21 -21.14
C SER A 59 3.76 -23.79 -21.95
N GLU A 60 4.05 -24.62 -22.95
CA GLU A 60 3.03 -25.25 -23.79
C GLU A 60 1.98 -26.00 -22.97
N MET A 61 2.44 -26.83 -22.03
CA MET A 61 1.57 -27.54 -21.09
C MET A 61 0.77 -26.58 -20.20
N GLY A 62 1.38 -25.48 -19.74
CA GLY A 62 0.68 -24.46 -18.95
C GLY A 62 -0.46 -23.81 -19.72
N ARG A 63 -0.24 -23.47 -20.99
CA ARG A 63 -1.25 -22.89 -21.87
C ARG A 63 -2.40 -23.85 -22.18
N LEU A 64 -2.08 -25.12 -22.49
CA LEU A 64 -3.08 -26.16 -22.77
C LEU A 64 -4.01 -26.43 -21.58
N ASN A 65 -3.47 -26.33 -20.37
CA ASN A 65 -4.23 -26.56 -19.13
C ASN A 65 -4.76 -25.26 -18.49
N HIS A 66 -4.56 -24.10 -19.12
CA HIS A 66 -4.91 -22.79 -18.56
C HIS A 66 -4.36 -22.57 -17.14
N TRP A 67 -3.16 -23.06 -16.90
CA TRP A 67 -2.50 -22.93 -15.61
C TRP A 67 -2.01 -21.51 -15.36
N LYS A 68 -1.97 -21.14 -14.08
CA LYS A 68 -1.51 -19.83 -13.62
C LYS A 68 -0.60 -19.93 -12.42
N PHE A 69 0.20 -18.89 -12.24
CA PHE A 69 0.77 -18.51 -10.97
C PHE A 69 -0.08 -17.37 -10.39
N ALA A 70 -0.70 -17.59 -9.24
CA ALA A 70 -1.56 -16.60 -8.60
C ALA A 70 -1.28 -16.49 -7.10
N VAL A 71 -1.41 -15.29 -6.57
CA VAL A 71 -1.28 -14.98 -5.14
C VAL A 71 -2.49 -14.13 -4.74
N ALA A 72 -3.18 -14.53 -3.67
CA ALA A 72 -4.31 -13.80 -3.12
C ALA A 72 -4.18 -13.67 -1.60
N MET A 73 -4.41 -12.48 -1.08
CA MET A 73 -4.41 -12.20 0.35
C MET A 73 -5.82 -11.97 0.86
N TYR A 74 -6.15 -12.55 2.01
CA TYR A 74 -7.46 -12.44 2.64
C TYR A 74 -7.31 -11.93 4.07
N GLU A 75 -8.29 -11.15 4.52
CA GLU A 75 -8.34 -10.73 5.91
C GLU A 75 -8.62 -11.92 6.83
N THR A 76 -8.17 -11.78 8.09
CA THR A 76 -8.56 -12.66 9.19
C THR A 76 -9.14 -11.83 10.32
N HIS A 77 -9.71 -12.49 11.32
CA HIS A 77 -10.18 -11.85 12.55
C HIS A 77 -9.04 -11.25 13.37
N GLN A 78 -7.80 -11.77 13.27
CA GLN A 78 -6.68 -11.19 13.98
C GLN A 78 -6.13 -10.00 13.19
N THR A 79 -6.06 -8.82 13.83
CA THR A 79 -5.54 -7.61 13.20
C THR A 79 -4.08 -7.83 12.77
N PHE A 80 -3.75 -7.31 11.58
CA PHE A 80 -2.48 -7.51 10.87
C PHE A 80 -2.19 -8.93 10.40
N MET A 81 -2.98 -9.94 10.78
CA MET A 81 -2.84 -11.30 10.26
C MET A 81 -3.69 -11.48 9.00
N TYR A 82 -3.08 -12.03 7.97
CA TYR A 82 -3.69 -12.30 6.67
C TYR A 82 -3.44 -13.75 6.28
N ARG A 83 -4.44 -14.36 5.62
CA ARG A 83 -4.26 -15.65 4.96
C ARG A 83 -3.79 -15.41 3.54
N VAL A 84 -2.71 -16.05 3.13
CA VAL A 84 -2.18 -15.98 1.77
C VAL A 84 -2.47 -17.30 1.08
N GLN A 85 -3.13 -17.24 -0.08
CA GLN A 85 -3.34 -18.39 -0.97
C GLN A 85 -2.46 -18.22 -2.20
N ILE A 86 -1.71 -19.26 -2.53
CA ILE A 86 -0.78 -19.29 -3.65
C ILE A 86 -1.14 -20.47 -4.54
N GLN A 87 -1.31 -20.22 -5.82
CA GLN A 87 -1.49 -21.24 -6.85
C GLN A 87 -0.29 -21.23 -7.78
N TYR A 88 0.23 -22.42 -8.12
CA TYR A 88 1.17 -22.62 -9.22
C TYR A 88 0.81 -23.90 -9.96
N ALA A 89 0.31 -23.78 -11.19
CA ALA A 89 -0.28 -24.91 -11.92
C ALA A 89 -1.38 -25.59 -11.07
N GLU A 90 -1.23 -26.87 -10.77
CA GLU A 90 -2.14 -27.65 -9.93
C GLU A 90 -1.83 -27.53 -8.42
N LEU A 91 -0.65 -27.03 -8.07
CA LEU A 91 -0.23 -26.86 -6.68
C LEU A 91 -0.96 -25.67 -6.05
N ASN A 92 -1.58 -25.91 -4.90
CA ASN A 92 -2.23 -24.90 -4.08
C ASN A 92 -1.61 -24.91 -2.68
N VAL A 93 -1.11 -23.75 -2.24
CA VAL A 93 -0.47 -23.56 -0.94
C VAL A 93 -1.22 -22.47 -0.18
N THR A 94 -1.45 -22.68 1.12
CA THR A 94 -1.99 -21.66 2.02
C THR A 94 -0.98 -21.38 3.13
N ASP A 95 -0.74 -20.11 3.42
CA ASP A 95 0.12 -19.67 4.52
C ASP A 95 -0.52 -18.51 5.29
N SER A 96 0.04 -18.17 6.44
CA SER A 96 -0.33 -17.00 7.25
C SER A 96 0.77 -15.95 7.22
N LEU A 97 0.36 -14.69 7.07
CA LEU A 97 1.26 -13.56 7.00
C LEU A 97 0.85 -12.49 8.01
N GLN A 98 1.76 -12.14 8.89
CA GLN A 98 1.60 -10.98 9.76
C GLN A 98 2.28 -9.76 9.14
N LEU A 99 1.50 -8.73 8.86
CA LEU A 99 2.02 -7.40 8.53
C LEU A 99 2.50 -6.68 9.81
N PRO A 100 3.51 -5.81 9.70
CA PRO A 100 3.99 -5.04 10.85
C PRO A 100 2.90 -4.07 11.34
N ASN A 101 2.81 -3.90 12.66
CA ASN A 101 2.04 -2.80 13.24
C ASN A 101 2.88 -1.52 13.10
N LEU A 102 2.47 -0.62 12.21
CA LEU A 102 3.18 0.63 11.91
C LEU A 102 2.63 1.85 12.66
N GLY A 103 1.77 1.63 13.67
CA GLY A 103 0.97 2.69 14.29
C GLY A 103 -0.26 3.09 13.46
N PHE A 104 -0.42 2.52 12.27
CA PHE A 104 -1.60 2.57 11.41
C PHE A 104 -1.84 1.21 10.77
N MET A 105 -2.99 1.02 10.12
CA MET A 105 -3.31 -0.20 9.36
C MET A 105 -2.67 -0.13 7.97
N PRO A 106 -1.57 -0.87 7.69
CA PRO A 106 -0.98 -0.88 6.36
C PRO A 106 -1.93 -1.58 5.37
N LYS A 107 -2.09 -1.02 4.17
CA LYS A 107 -2.95 -1.62 3.14
C LYS A 107 -2.17 -2.70 2.38
N PRO A 108 -2.55 -3.99 2.44
CA PRO A 108 -1.87 -5.04 1.70
C PRO A 108 -1.82 -4.75 0.20
N ALA A 109 -0.69 -5.08 -0.43
CA ALA A 109 -0.50 -4.90 -1.86
C ALA A 109 0.40 -5.99 -2.43
N LEU A 110 0.18 -6.35 -3.68
CA LEU A 110 0.95 -7.35 -4.41
C LEU A 110 1.54 -6.70 -5.67
N GLN A 111 2.80 -7.03 -5.97
CA GLN A 111 3.48 -6.59 -7.20
C GLN A 111 4.22 -7.74 -7.87
N LYS A 112 4.37 -7.68 -9.19
CA LYS A 112 5.21 -8.63 -9.93
C LYS A 112 6.64 -8.61 -9.38
N GLY A 113 7.21 -9.78 -9.13
CA GLY A 113 8.63 -9.90 -8.78
C GLY A 113 9.54 -9.84 -10.00
N LYS A 114 10.86 -9.87 -9.78
CA LYS A 114 11.84 -9.73 -10.86
C LYS A 114 11.87 -10.93 -11.80
N ASP A 115 11.64 -12.12 -11.25
CA ASP A 115 11.71 -13.38 -11.99
C ASP A 115 10.32 -13.83 -12.45
N ASP A 116 10.28 -14.75 -13.41
CA ASP A 116 9.04 -15.41 -13.79
C ASP A 116 8.42 -16.16 -12.60
N TYR A 117 7.10 -16.20 -12.55
CA TYR A 117 6.36 -16.88 -11.46
C TYR A 117 6.77 -16.39 -10.07
N SER A 118 7.01 -15.08 -9.96
CA SER A 118 7.33 -14.41 -8.69
C SER A 118 6.41 -13.20 -8.41
N CYS A 119 6.11 -12.99 -7.13
CA CYS A 119 5.23 -11.94 -6.62
C CYS A 119 5.76 -11.39 -5.30
N VAL A 120 6.00 -10.09 -5.23
CA VAL A 120 6.32 -9.39 -4.00
C VAL A 120 5.03 -9.13 -3.23
N ILE A 121 4.95 -9.65 -2.01
CA ILE A 121 3.97 -9.25 -1.02
C ILE A 121 4.52 -8.04 -0.27
N GLY A 122 3.73 -6.98 -0.23
CA GLY A 122 4.05 -5.76 0.46
C GLY A 122 2.81 -5.06 1.00
N PHE A 123 2.97 -3.78 1.29
CA PHE A 123 1.88 -2.94 1.73
C PHE A 123 2.13 -1.49 1.32
N LEU A 124 1.06 -0.69 1.25
CA LEU A 124 1.17 0.75 1.13
C LEU A 124 1.30 1.37 2.51
N ASP A 125 2.27 2.26 2.68
CA ASP A 125 2.39 3.09 3.88
C ASP A 125 1.33 4.22 3.89
N ASP A 126 1.37 5.05 4.94
CA ASP A 126 0.49 6.21 5.13
C ASP A 126 0.60 7.24 4.00
N LYS A 127 1.70 7.24 3.23
CA LYS A 127 1.95 8.07 2.06
C LYS A 127 1.58 7.38 0.75
N GLY A 128 1.04 6.17 0.80
CA GLY A 128 0.70 5.37 -0.38
C GLY A 128 1.91 4.77 -1.11
N VAL A 129 3.10 4.79 -0.49
CA VAL A 129 4.32 4.22 -1.09
C VAL A 129 4.35 2.73 -0.82
N PHE A 130 4.60 1.93 -1.87
CA PHE A 130 4.75 0.48 -1.74
C PHE A 130 6.02 0.10 -0.99
N ARG A 131 5.86 -0.73 0.04
CA ARG A 131 6.91 -1.30 0.87
C ARG A 131 6.93 -2.81 0.68
N ASP A 132 8.02 -3.30 0.10
CA ASP A 132 8.28 -4.72 -0.15
C ASP A 132 8.57 -5.46 1.16
N TYR A 133 7.90 -6.60 1.39
CA TYR A 133 8.01 -7.33 2.66
C TYR A 133 8.46 -8.78 2.47
N LYS A 134 7.72 -9.57 1.68
CA LYS A 134 8.07 -10.94 1.33
C LYS A 134 8.03 -11.14 -0.18
N LEU A 135 8.72 -12.15 -0.68
CA LEU A 135 8.63 -12.58 -2.06
C LEU A 135 8.18 -14.04 -2.11
N VAL A 136 7.09 -14.24 -2.84
CA VAL A 136 6.61 -15.56 -3.26
C VAL A 136 7.24 -15.86 -4.61
N SER A 137 7.95 -16.97 -4.73
CA SER A 137 8.60 -17.37 -5.98
C SER A 137 8.47 -18.86 -6.21
N VAL A 138 8.53 -19.25 -7.48
CA VAL A 138 8.60 -20.67 -7.85
C VAL A 138 10.02 -21.02 -8.24
N ALA A 139 10.56 -22.06 -7.60
CA ALA A 139 11.87 -22.60 -7.94
C ALA A 139 11.79 -24.12 -7.97
N ASN A 140 12.23 -24.74 -9.09
CA ASN A 140 12.20 -26.18 -9.29
C ASN A 140 10.80 -26.78 -9.04
N GLY A 141 9.75 -26.12 -9.54
CA GLY A 141 8.35 -26.54 -9.36
C GLY A 141 7.78 -26.36 -7.95
N ASN A 142 8.55 -25.81 -7.01
CA ASN A 142 8.12 -25.60 -5.63
C ASN A 142 7.87 -24.12 -5.35
N VAL A 143 6.79 -23.83 -4.64
CA VAL A 143 6.51 -22.49 -4.10
C VAL A 143 7.42 -22.23 -2.90
N ARG A 144 8.06 -21.07 -2.88
CA ARG A 144 8.89 -20.57 -1.78
C ARG A 144 8.40 -19.19 -1.36
N ILE A 145 8.45 -18.94 -0.06
CA ILE A 145 8.18 -17.63 0.53
C ILE A 145 9.42 -17.20 1.29
N HIS A 146 9.99 -16.06 0.95
CA HIS A 146 11.15 -15.50 1.64
C HIS A 146 10.89 -14.07 2.09
N THR A 147 11.47 -13.69 3.23
CA THR A 147 11.40 -12.32 3.72
C THR A 147 12.42 -11.47 2.98
N LEU A 148 11.98 -10.35 2.40
CA LEU A 148 12.83 -9.37 1.74
C LEU A 148 13.32 -8.32 2.74
N LYS A 149 12.42 -7.82 3.58
CA LYS A 149 12.68 -6.76 4.56
C LYS A 149 11.92 -7.00 5.84
N TYR A 150 12.44 -6.45 6.93
CA TYR A 150 11.77 -6.41 8.22
C TYR A 150 11.40 -4.97 8.54
N TYR A 151 10.20 -4.77 9.09
CA TYR A 151 9.69 -3.47 9.46
C TYR A 151 9.30 -3.48 10.93
N SER A 152 9.68 -2.44 11.64
CA SER A 152 9.24 -2.14 12.99
C SER A 152 9.11 -0.63 13.14
N VAL A 153 8.20 -0.19 14.00
CA VAL A 153 8.16 1.19 14.45
C VAL A 153 9.23 1.33 15.52
N GLN A 154 10.17 2.25 15.37
CA GLN A 154 10.93 2.73 16.51
C GLN A 154 9.97 3.56 17.37
N PRO A 155 9.71 3.20 18.65
CA PRO A 155 9.04 4.12 19.55
C PRO A 155 9.92 5.37 19.59
N GLY A 156 9.38 6.51 19.16
CA GLY A 156 10.08 7.78 19.28
C GLY A 156 10.48 7.96 20.74
N THR A 157 11.79 8.09 21.01
CA THR A 157 12.25 8.48 22.33
C THR A 157 11.72 9.89 22.57
N ALA A 158 10.77 10.02 23.48
CA ALA A 158 10.42 11.32 24.04
C ALA A 158 11.70 11.87 24.69
N GLN A 159 12.26 12.93 24.10
CA GLN A 159 13.27 13.79 24.72
C GLN A 159 12.58 14.86 25.56
#